data_AF-A0A1I3CMG7-F1
#
_entry.id   AF-A0A1I3CMG7-F1
#
_cell.length_a   1.000
_cell.length_b   1.000
_cell.length_c   1.000
_cell.angle_alpha   90.00
_cell.angle_beta   90.00
_cell.angle_gamma   90.00
#
_symmetry.space_group_name_H-M   'P 1'
#
loop_
_entity.id
_entity.type
_entity.pdbx_description
1 polymer ?
#
loop_
_entity_poly.entity_id
_entity_poly.type
_entity_poly.pdbx_seq_one_letter_code
_entity_poly.pdbx_strand_id
1 'polypeptide(L)'
;MYDYADVILNHYWWMFKGIFILLTIGIAVNTGIAFIWPSRHRGANLSRLVVSFILLLTLAMANLFSGVLYDEFNGSTDSSLLWMSGLAFVCFLLQTGLMLKNTGKNKRNQTAKRTNESFADYKKK
;
A
#
# COMPACT_ATOMS: atom_id res chain seq x y z
N MET A 1 36.21 15.55 22.19
CA MET A 1 35.62 14.23 22.44
C MET A 1 34.36 14.16 21.62
N TYR A 2 34.32 13.34 20.57
CA TYR A 2 33.04 13.01 19.95
C TYR A 2 32.27 12.17 20.97
N ASP A 3 31.08 12.63 21.34
CA ASP A 3 30.25 11.94 22.30
C ASP A 3 29.79 10.63 21.67
N TYR A 4 30.22 9.49 22.22
CA TYR A 4 29.87 8.18 21.68
C TYR A 4 28.35 7.98 21.63
N ALA A 5 27.60 8.69 22.48
CA ALA A 5 26.16 8.74 22.47
C ALA A 5 25.59 9.28 21.14
N ASP A 6 26.18 10.34 20.58
CA ASP A 6 25.73 10.93 19.31
C ASP A 6 25.93 9.98 18.14
N VAL A 7 27.06 9.26 18.11
CA VAL A 7 27.35 8.29 17.04
C VAL A 7 26.35 7.14 17.05
N ILE A 8 26.05 6.60 18.23
CA ILE A 8 25.09 5.50 18.41
C ILE A 8 23.68 5.96 18.03
N LEU A 9 23.27 7.14 18.49
CA LEU A 9 21.97 7.73 18.19
C LEU A 9 21.79 7.94 16.67
N ASN A 10 22.82 8.48 16.00
CA ASN A 10 22.76 8.75 14.58
C ASN A 10 22.70 7.46 13.74
N HIS A 11 23.42 6.41 14.16
CA HIS A 11 23.35 5.09 13.52
C HIS A 11 21.96 4.44 13.68
N TYR A 12 21.36 4.57 14.87
CA TYR A 12 20.00 4.10 15.14
C TYR A 12 18.98 4.78 14.24
N TRP A 13 19.00 6.12 14.15
CA TRP A 13 18.12 6.87 13.27
C TRP A 13 18.28 6.49 11.79
N TRP A 14 19.51 6.16 11.37
CA TRP A 14 19.78 5.72 10.01
C TRP A 14 19.18 4.34 9.71
N MET A 15 19.35 3.36 10.61
CA MET A 15 18.68 2.06 10.49
C MET A 15 17.16 2.21 10.48
N PHE A 16 16.63 3.06 11.36
CA PHE A 16 15.20 3.30 11.48
C PHE A 16 14.60 3.91 10.19
N LYS A 17 15.27 4.91 9.61
CA LYS A 17 14.93 5.45 8.29
C LYS A 17 14.98 4.39 7.20
N GLY A 18 15.98 3.50 7.23
CA GLY A 18 16.10 2.37 6.31
C GLY A 18 14.87 1.48 6.29
N ILE A 19 14.27 1.19 7.46
CA ILE A 19 13.04 0.40 7.57
C ILE A 19 11.86 1.12 6.90
N PHE A 20 11.71 2.43 7.12
CA PHE A 20 10.68 3.24 6.46
C PHE A 20 10.82 3.25 4.94
N ILE A 21 12.04 3.38 4.44
CA ILE A 21 12.34 3.33 3.00
C ILE A 21 11.92 1.97 2.43
N LEU A 22 12.32 0.87 3.07
CA LEU A 22 11.96 -0.48 2.62
C LEU A 22 10.45 -0.73 2.61
N LEU A 23 9.74 -0.31 3.67
CA LEU A 23 8.28 -0.43 3.74
C LEU A 23 7.60 0.39 2.62
N THR A 24 8.06 1.61 2.39
CA THR A 24 7.51 2.51 1.36
C THR A 24 7.74 1.93 -0.04
N ILE A 25 8.93 1.43 -0.32
CA ILE A 25 9.25 0.74 -1.58
C ILE A 25 8.38 -0.51 -1.74
N GLY A 26 8.19 -1.31 -0.68
CA GLY A 26 7.33 -2.49 -0.72
C GLY A 26 5.89 -2.16 -1.12
N ILE A 27 5.32 -1.09 -0.54
CA ILE A 27 3.97 -0.60 -0.91
C ILE A 27 3.95 -0.10 -2.36
N ALA A 28 4.94 0.68 -2.78
CA ALA A 28 5.02 1.22 -4.13
C ALA A 28 5.14 0.11 -5.18
N VAL A 29 6.00 -0.89 -4.96
CA VAL A 29 6.19 -2.04 -5.85
C VAL A 29 4.91 -2.87 -5.92
N ASN A 30 4.27 -3.18 -4.78
CA ASN A 30 3.03 -3.96 -4.79
C ASN A 30 1.89 -3.21 -5.50
N THR A 31 1.83 -1.88 -5.33
CA THR A 31 0.90 -1.01 -6.05
C THR A 31 1.19 -1.01 -7.56
N GLY A 32 2.46 -0.89 -7.95
CA GLY A 32 2.91 -0.92 -9.34
C GLY A 32 2.59 -2.25 -10.04
N ILE A 33 2.81 -3.38 -9.37
CA ILE A 33 2.45 -4.71 -9.88
C ILE A 33 0.93 -4.83 -10.06
N ALA A 34 0.14 -4.29 -9.12
CA ALA A 34 -1.31 -4.26 -9.24
C ALA A 34 -1.81 -3.42 -10.42
N PHE A 35 -1.06 -2.37 -10.80
CA PHE A 35 -1.36 -1.52 -11.95
C PHE A 35 -0.96 -2.16 -13.29
N ILE A 36 0.28 -2.68 -13.38
CA ILE A 36 0.84 -3.24 -14.63
C ILE A 36 0.21 -4.59 -14.95
N TRP A 37 0.02 -5.44 -13.94
CA TRP A 37 -0.46 -6.82 -14.12
C TRP A 37 -1.76 -7.07 -13.34
N PRO A 38 -2.89 -6.47 -13.76
CA PRO A 38 -4.17 -6.69 -13.12
C PRO A 38 -4.57 -8.16 -13.27
N SER A 39 -4.66 -8.88 -12.16
CA SER A 39 -5.05 -10.29 -12.21
C SER A 39 -6.52 -10.40 -12.61
N ARG A 40 -6.81 -11.37 -13.49
CA ARG A 40 -8.19 -11.75 -13.85
C ARG A 40 -8.91 -12.41 -12.66
N HIS A 41 -8.15 -12.97 -11.72
CA HIS A 41 -8.67 -13.58 -10.50
C HIS A 41 -8.85 -12.56 -9.39
N ARG A 42 -10.10 -12.41 -8.94
CA ARG A 42 -10.50 -11.46 -7.90
C ARG A 42 -9.76 -11.70 -6.58
N GLY A 43 -9.47 -12.96 -6.25
CA GLY A 43 -8.71 -13.34 -5.05
C GLY A 43 -7.27 -12.85 -5.05
N ALA A 44 -6.60 -12.83 -6.20
CA ALA A 44 -5.23 -12.34 -6.32
C ALA A 44 -5.13 -10.81 -6.18
N ASN A 45 -6.16 -10.07 -6.61
CA ASN A 45 -6.22 -8.62 -6.38
C ASN A 45 -6.54 -8.31 -4.91
N LEU A 46 -7.39 -9.12 -4.27
CA LEU A 46 -7.71 -8.99 -2.85
C LEU A 46 -6.48 -9.28 -1.98
N SER A 47 -5.74 -10.37 -2.26
CA SER A 47 -4.53 -10.71 -1.50
C SER A 47 -3.47 -9.62 -1.60
N ARG A 48 -3.28 -9.03 -2.79
CA ARG A 48 -2.37 -7.87 -2.96
C ARG A 48 -2.82 -6.66 -2.16
N LEU A 49 -4.13 -6.39 -2.10
CA LEU A 49 -4.69 -5.31 -1.29
C LEU A 49 -4.41 -5.54 0.21
N VAL A 50 -4.62 -6.77 0.68
CA VAL A 50 -4.34 -7.17 2.07
C VAL A 50 -2.86 -7.00 2.40
N VAL A 51 -1.94 -7.40 1.50
CA VAL A 51 -0.50 -7.19 1.70
C VAL A 51 -0.17 -5.69 1.81
N SER A 52 -0.71 -4.85 0.92
CA SER A 52 -0.50 -3.40 1.05
C SER A 52 -1.09 -2.82 2.31
N PHE A 53 -2.24 -3.32 2.77
CA PHE A 53 -2.87 -2.87 4.02
C PHE A 53 -2.00 -3.23 5.24
N ILE A 54 -1.46 -4.45 5.28
CA ILE A 54 -0.54 -4.88 6.36
C ILE A 54 0.71 -4.01 6.35
N LEU A 55 1.31 -3.76 5.18
CA LEU A 55 2.50 -2.89 5.07
C LEU A 55 2.20 -1.45 5.53
N LEU A 56 1.02 -0.92 5.17
CA LEU A 56 0.58 0.40 5.58
C LEU A 56 0.34 0.47 7.10
N LEU A 57 -0.26 -0.58 7.69
CA LEU A 57 -0.46 -0.66 9.13
C LEU A 57 0.87 -0.72 9.87
N THR A 58 1.84 -1.51 9.38
CA THR A 58 3.19 -1.56 9.92
C THR A 58 3.86 -0.19 9.85
N LEU A 59 3.71 0.53 8.74
CA LEU A 59 4.24 1.89 8.57
C LEU A 59 3.59 2.88 9.55
N ALA A 60 2.28 2.80 9.75
CA ALA A 60 1.55 3.64 10.70
C ALA A 60 2.03 3.37 12.15
N MET A 61 2.20 2.11 12.52
CA MET A 61 2.74 1.74 13.84
C MET A 61 4.18 2.22 14.01
N ALA A 62 5.03 2.04 12.99
CA ALA A 62 6.39 2.55 13.02
C ALA A 62 6.42 4.09 13.16
N ASN A 63 5.45 4.80 12.59
CA ASN A 63 5.36 6.26 12.69
C ASN A 63 4.87 6.72 14.07
N LEU A 64 4.04 5.93 14.76
CA LEU A 64 3.70 6.19 16.16
C LEU A 64 4.93 5.98 17.05
N PHE A 65 5.67 4.89 16.85
CA PHE A 65 6.92 4.63 17.58
C PHE A 65 7.97 5.71 17.31
N SER A 66 8.08 6.21 16.08
CA SER A 66 9.01 7.29 15.74
C SER A 66 8.68 8.57 16.51
N GLY A 67 7.40 8.92 16.62
CA GLY A 67 6.93 10.09 17.38
C GLY A 67 7.33 10.03 18.85
N VAL A 68 7.17 8.85 19.49
CA VAL A 68 7.60 8.64 20.89
C VAL A 68 9.12 8.82 21.02
N LEU A 69 9.90 8.27 20.09
CA LEU A 69 11.36 8.41 20.10
C LEU A 69 11.81 9.85 19.88
N TYR A 70 11.16 10.60 18.98
CA TYR A 70 11.46 12.02 18.78
C TYR A 70 11.23 12.84 20.05
N ASP A 71 10.15 12.55 20.78
CA ASP A 71 9.83 13.22 22.04
C ASP A 71 10.85 12.87 23.14
N GLU A 72 11.20 11.59 23.28
CA GLU A 72 12.14 11.11 24.31
C GLU A 72 13.58 11.62 24.09
N PHE A 73 14.02 11.76 22.85
CA PHE A 73 15.33 12.32 22.50
C PHE A 73 15.32 13.84 22.25
N ASN A 74 14.19 14.52 22.48
CA ASN A 74 13.99 15.94 22.19
C ASN A 74 14.43 16.34 20.76
N GLY A 75 14.26 15.40 19.82
CA GLY A 75 14.65 15.53 18.42
C GLY A 75 13.50 16.07 17.59
N SER A 76 13.79 16.94 16.62
CA SER A 76 12.77 17.40 15.67
C SER A 76 12.26 16.23 14.83
N THR A 77 10.93 16.06 14.75
CA THR A 77 10.30 15.09 13.85
C THR A 77 10.81 15.26 12.43
N ASP A 78 11.29 14.16 11.84
CA ASP A 78 11.82 14.22 10.48
C ASP A 78 10.69 14.25 9.46
N SER A 79 10.54 15.41 8.81
CA SER A 79 9.56 15.65 7.75
C SER A 79 9.61 14.58 6.66
N SER A 80 10.78 13.98 6.39
CA SER A 80 10.92 12.93 5.37
C SER A 80 10.09 11.68 5.68
N LEU A 81 10.02 11.25 6.95
CA LEU A 81 9.22 10.08 7.38
C LEU A 81 7.72 10.33 7.19
N LEU A 82 7.30 11.56 7.47
CA LEU A 82 5.93 12.05 7.25
C LEU A 82 5.56 12.03 5.77
N TRP A 83 6.45 12.53 4.90
CA TRP A 83 6.27 12.49 3.44
C TRP A 83 6.19 11.06 2.92
N MET A 84 7.07 10.15 3.38
CA MET A 84 7.06 8.74 2.96
C MET A 84 5.75 8.04 3.36
N SER A 85 5.28 8.30 4.59
CA SER A 85 4.01 7.77 5.08
C SER A 85 2.82 8.30 4.27
N GLY A 86 2.84 9.59 3.94
CA GLY A 86 1.83 10.21 3.07
C GLY A 86 1.81 9.59 1.67
N LEU A 87 2.98 9.38 1.06
CA LEU A 87 3.08 8.73 -0.26
C LEU A 87 2.58 7.29 -0.23
N ALA A 88 2.96 6.51 0.78
CA ALA A 88 2.48 5.15 0.97
C ALA A 88 0.94 5.09 1.08
N PHE A 89 0.34 6.03 1.81
CA PHE A 89 -1.12 6.15 1.92
C PHE A 89 -1.79 6.48 0.58
N VAL A 90 -1.25 7.42 -0.19
CA VAL A 90 -1.77 7.75 -1.52
C VAL A 90 -1.68 6.56 -2.47
N CYS A 91 -0.57 5.82 -2.47
CA CYS A 91 -0.41 4.59 -3.25
C CYS A 91 -1.47 3.54 -2.89
N PHE A 92 -1.73 3.34 -1.60
CA PHE A 92 -2.77 2.43 -1.12
C PHE A 92 -4.18 2.84 -1.59
N LEU A 93 -4.50 4.14 -1.54
CA LEU A 93 -5.78 4.65 -2.06
C LEU A 93 -5.93 4.41 -3.57
N LEU A 94 -4.86 4.65 -4.34
CA LEU A 94 -4.85 4.36 -5.78
C LEU A 94 -5.10 2.88 -6.06
N GLN A 95 -4.42 1.98 -5.34
CA GLN A 95 -4.60 0.54 -5.47
C GLN A 95 -6.04 0.10 -5.16
N THR A 96 -6.63 0.68 -4.10
CA THR A 96 -8.01 0.42 -3.70
C THR A 96 -9.00 0.88 -4.77
N GLY A 97 -8.83 2.10 -5.29
CA GLY A 97 -9.67 2.66 -6.35
C GLY A 97 -9.62 1.84 -7.65
N LEU A 98 -8.43 1.36 -8.03
CA LEU A 98 -8.26 0.47 -9.19
C LEU A 98 -8.98 -0.86 -9.00
N MET A 99 -8.87 -1.45 -7.80
CA MET A 99 -9.55 -2.70 -7.49
C MET A 99 -11.08 -2.56 -7.56
N LEU A 100 -11.63 -1.46 -7.04
CA LEU A 100 -13.06 -1.13 -7.12
C LEU A 100 -13.52 -0.96 -8.58
N LYS A 101 -12.78 -0.21 -9.38
CA LYS A 101 -13.08 0.02 -10.81
C LYS A 101 -13.07 -1.28 -11.61
N ASN A 102 -12.07 -2.12 -11.41
CA ASN A 102 -11.95 -3.41 -12.12
C ASN A 102 -13.03 -4.39 -11.69
N THR A 103 -13.42 -4.37 -10.42
CA THR A 103 -14.55 -5.17 -9.91
C THR A 103 -15.88 -4.76 -10.55
N GLY A 104 -16.13 -3.45 -10.70
CA GLY A 104 -17.34 -2.94 -11.34
C GLY A 104 -17.45 -3.32 -12.82
N LYS A 105 -16.35 -3.24 -13.58
CA LYS A 105 -16.31 -3.66 -14.99
C LYS A 105 -16.59 -5.16 -15.16
N ASN A 106 -16.05 -5.99 -14.27
CA ASN A 106 -16.22 -7.44 -14.34
C ASN A 106 -17.70 -7.83 -14.09
N LYS A 107 -18.39 -7.16 -13.15
CA LYS A 107 -19.83 -7.33 -12.95
C LYS A 107 -20.63 -6.95 -14.20
N ARG A 108 -20.36 -5.79 -14.81
CA ARG A 108 -21.07 -5.34 -16.03
C ARG A 108 -20.92 -6.32 -17.19
N ASN A 109 -19.72 -6.87 -17.39
CA ASN A 109 -19.44 -7.85 -18.44
C ASN A 109 -20.12 -9.20 -18.18
N GLN A 110 -20.20 -9.65 -16.92
CA GLN A 110 -20.93 -10.87 -16.56
C GLN A 110 -22.44 -10.72 -16.78
N THR A 111 -23.02 -9.57 -16.43
CA THR A 111 -24.45 -9.30 -16.68
C THR A 111 -24.74 -9.30 -18.18
N ALA A 112 -23.93 -8.61 -18.98
CA ALA A 112 -24.09 -8.56 -20.44
C ALA A 112 -24.03 -9.96 -21.08
N LYS A 113 -23.12 -10.83 -20.62
CA LYS A 113 -23.02 -12.23 -21.10
C LYS A 113 -24.27 -13.05 -20.78
N ARG A 114 -24.80 -12.95 -19.56
CA ARG A 114 -26.04 -13.65 -19.16
C ARG A 114 -27.25 -13.21 -19.99
N THR A 115 -27.40 -11.91 -20.26
CA THR A 115 -28.47 -11.42 -21.14
C THR A 115 -28.34 -12.01 -22.54
N ASN A 116 -27.14 -11.98 -23.14
CA ASN A 116 -26.94 -12.49 -24.50
C ASN A 116 -27.20 -14.01 -24.61
N GLU A 117 -26.83 -14.80 -23.60
CA GLU A 117 -27.14 -16.23 -23.54
C GLU A 117 -28.66 -16.46 -23.43
N SER A 118 -29.36 -15.69 -22.59
CA SER A 118 -30.82 -15.77 -22.47
C SER A 118 -31.55 -15.40 -23.77
N PHE A 119 -31.06 -14.41 -24.51
CA PHE A 119 -31.63 -14.01 -25.81
C PHE A 119 -31.35 -15.05 -26.91
N ALA A 120 -30.17 -15.69 -26.89
CA ALA A 120 -29.83 -16.74 -27.85
C ALA A 120 -30.69 -18.00 -27.66
N ASP A 121 -31.03 -18.34 -26.41
CA ASP A 121 -31.88 -19.50 -26.10
C ASP A 121 -33.35 -19.26 -26.52
N TYR A 122 -33.85 -18.03 -26.33
CA TYR A 122 -35.19 -17.63 -26.80
C TYR A 122 -35.35 -17.70 -28.32
N LYS A 123 -34.28 -17.45 -29.09
CA LYS A 123 -34.32 -17.45 -30.55
C LYS A 123 -34.27 -18.86 -31.17
N LYS A 124 -34.04 -19.89 -30.36
CA LYS A 124 -33.99 -21.31 -30.78
C LYS A 124 -35.30 -22.07 -30.58
N LYS A 125 -36.28 -21.49 -29.90
CA LYS A 125 -37.66 -21.98 -29.80
C LYS A 125 -38.53 -21.36 -30.88
#